data_AF-A0A8H7VYD7-F1
#
_entry.id   AF-A0A8H7VYD7-F1
#
_cell.length_a   1.000
_cell.length_b   1.000
_cell.length_c   1.000
_cell.angle_alpha   90.00
_cell.angle_beta   90.00
_cell.angle_gamma   90.00
#
_symmetry.space_group_name_H-M   'P 1'
#
loop_
_entity.id
_entity.type
_entity.pdbx_description
1 polymer ?
#
loop_
_entity_poly.entity_id
_entity_poly.type
_entity_poly.pdbx_seq_one_letter_code
_entity_poly.pdbx_strand_id
1 'polypeptide(L)'
;MDSPRTPRTPKRQETLGPMSPIQDWEVERATVLSEYKSSREKAERLEKKLESDRETYERNTQSIVDLQRQLVDERTRKQEEIQTIRNQHESALESEDKKYQRRLTSLQERLNAKDAEYAILLENNDPEKEEQKVKLIEYLNRELAKEKEESAKLRESNLNLANTENESVSKEFQHLESFCASIQQKLQESEISLIQSRQQQTELSDELATAKEQSQQHNRRLAQIIAGHDDNIRQLQEKLSHEAHLNQMTTQAQFQNMQAEHTEMLREIREQHEIEKEVWHIEQQSLIDQIRRDAHFEKEEAIRELTREWADKHDDLSASMSKDSMEIQTHWEAKLEEAKETFDLKASRLQGEMEVVKDRLGKEIIRRKQNQQGLTEALHILDGLQSKCEAFQKKSIQLTKEQVITDKELSLLKSQYRTSYRLARDLLSITSHSSNIDSYTNVPDILRTIVHQISIMRIHADQQVTLTIILLPLFFLFCH
;
A
#
# COMPACT_ATOMS: atom_id res chain seq x y z
N MET A 1 23.38 -49.88 -28.08
CA MET A 1 22.50 -50.55 -27.09
C MET A 1 21.73 -49.43 -26.40
N ASP A 2 20.41 -49.28 -26.53
CA ASP A 2 19.43 -50.12 -27.24
C ASP A 2 18.31 -49.27 -27.89
N SER A 3 17.60 -49.84 -28.86
CA SER A 3 16.52 -49.15 -29.58
C SER A 3 15.15 -49.36 -28.92
N PRO A 4 14.33 -48.31 -28.72
CA PRO A 4 12.93 -48.46 -28.34
C PRO A 4 12.14 -49.23 -29.41
N ARG A 5 11.45 -50.31 -29.02
CA ARG A 5 10.60 -51.08 -29.94
C ARG A 5 9.29 -50.34 -30.20
N THR A 6 8.96 -50.09 -31.46
CA THR A 6 7.63 -49.63 -31.87
C THR A 6 6.58 -50.73 -31.66
N PRO A 7 5.35 -50.40 -31.25
CA PRO A 7 4.29 -51.39 -31.10
C PRO A 7 3.87 -51.93 -32.47
N ARG A 8 3.83 -53.27 -32.62
CA ARG A 8 3.34 -53.91 -33.84
C ARG A 8 1.83 -53.67 -33.97
N THR A 9 1.41 -53.06 -35.07
CA THR A 9 0.00 -53.05 -35.47
C THR A 9 -0.49 -54.48 -35.75
N PRO A 10 -1.73 -54.84 -35.37
CA PRO A 10 -2.28 -56.15 -35.67
C PRO A 10 -2.50 -56.27 -37.17
N LYS A 11 -1.91 -57.30 -37.80
CA LYS A 11 -2.21 -57.64 -39.21
C LYS A 11 -3.70 -58.00 -39.31
N ARG A 12 -4.45 -57.19 -40.07
CA ARG A 12 -5.85 -57.49 -40.38
C ARG A 12 -5.88 -58.72 -41.30
N GLN A 13 -6.40 -59.83 -40.78
CA GLN A 13 -6.42 -61.11 -41.49
C GLN A 13 -7.62 -61.13 -42.44
N GLU A 14 -7.36 -60.95 -43.74
CA GLU A 14 -8.39 -61.04 -44.77
C GLU A 14 -8.94 -62.46 -44.83
N THR A 15 -10.14 -62.65 -44.29
CA THR A 15 -10.88 -63.91 -44.30
C THR A 15 -12.06 -63.76 -45.23
N LEU A 16 -11.88 -64.21 -46.48
CA LEU A 16 -12.95 -64.29 -47.47
C LEU A 16 -13.92 -65.39 -47.06
N GLY A 17 -15.08 -64.98 -46.55
CA GLY A 17 -16.26 -65.82 -46.34
C GLY A 17 -17.46 -65.26 -47.13
N PRO A 18 -18.48 -66.08 -47.44
CA PRO A 18 -19.63 -65.63 -48.21
C PRO A 18 -20.40 -64.55 -47.44
N MET A 19 -20.49 -63.35 -48.01
CA MET A 19 -21.34 -62.30 -47.46
C MET A 19 -22.81 -62.71 -47.58
N SER A 20 -23.37 -63.19 -46.48
CA SER A 20 -24.79 -62.96 -46.21
C SER A 20 -25.02 -61.44 -46.18
N PRO A 21 -26.17 -60.92 -46.65
CA PRO A 21 -26.48 -59.51 -46.50
C PRO A 21 -26.46 -59.14 -45.02
N ILE A 22 -25.45 -58.36 -44.61
CA ILE A 22 -25.46 -57.68 -43.32
C ILE A 22 -26.62 -56.70 -43.41
N GLN A 23 -27.70 -57.02 -42.74
CA GLN A 23 -28.93 -56.22 -42.78
C GLN A 23 -28.63 -54.87 -42.12
N ASP A 24 -29.08 -53.76 -42.71
CA ASP A 24 -28.59 -52.41 -42.35
C ASP A 24 -28.76 -52.08 -40.85
N TRP A 25 -29.80 -52.64 -40.21
CA TRP A 25 -30.03 -52.55 -38.75
C TRP A 25 -28.88 -53.09 -37.90
N GLU A 26 -28.07 -54.03 -38.40
CA GLU A 26 -26.88 -54.51 -37.68
C GLU A 26 -25.75 -53.48 -37.68
N VAL A 27 -25.64 -52.68 -38.75
CA VAL A 27 -24.68 -51.58 -38.87
C VAL A 27 -25.14 -50.41 -38.01
N GLU A 28 -26.42 -50.05 -38.05
CA GLU A 28 -27.02 -49.03 -37.17
C GLU A 28 -26.90 -49.41 -35.69
N ARG A 29 -27.15 -50.68 -35.33
CA ARG A 29 -26.91 -51.18 -33.97
C ARG A 29 -25.44 -51.05 -33.58
N ALA A 30 -24.50 -51.26 -34.51
CA ALA A 30 -23.07 -51.13 -34.24
C ALA A 30 -22.62 -49.66 -34.08
N THR A 31 -23.14 -48.72 -34.88
CA THR A 31 -22.85 -47.28 -34.72
C THR A 31 -23.45 -46.75 -33.42
N VAL A 32 -24.72 -47.04 -33.13
CA VAL A 32 -25.39 -46.62 -31.88
C VAL A 32 -24.67 -47.18 -30.65
N LEU A 33 -24.20 -48.44 -30.67
CA LEU A 33 -23.38 -48.99 -29.58
C LEU A 33 -22.00 -48.33 -29.46
N SER A 34 -21.42 -47.85 -30.57
CA SER A 34 -20.15 -47.11 -30.53
C SER A 34 -20.33 -45.68 -30.02
N GLU A 35 -21.39 -45.00 -30.43
CA GLU A 35 -21.76 -43.66 -29.96
C GLU A 35 -22.13 -43.68 -28.48
N TYR A 36 -22.90 -44.68 -28.03
CA TYR A 36 -23.20 -44.90 -26.62
C TYR A 36 -21.93 -45.09 -25.78
N LYS A 37 -20.96 -45.89 -26.25
CA LYS A 37 -19.66 -46.04 -25.58
C LYS A 37 -18.88 -44.72 -25.54
N SER A 38 -18.80 -44.00 -26.65
CA SER A 38 -18.09 -42.71 -26.71
C SER A 38 -18.73 -41.65 -25.80
N SER A 39 -20.07 -41.61 -25.76
CA SER A 39 -20.84 -40.74 -24.86
C SER A 39 -20.63 -41.11 -23.40
N ARG A 40 -20.61 -42.41 -23.08
CA ARG A 40 -20.29 -42.92 -21.73
C ARG A 40 -18.87 -42.54 -21.31
N GLU A 41 -17.85 -42.78 -22.14
CA GLU A 41 -16.48 -42.36 -21.83
C GLU A 41 -16.37 -40.84 -21.64
N LYS A 42 -17.14 -40.05 -22.40
CA LYS A 42 -17.20 -38.60 -22.24
C LYS A 42 -17.85 -38.20 -20.92
N ALA A 43 -18.89 -38.90 -20.48
CA ALA A 43 -19.50 -38.70 -19.17
C ALA A 43 -18.52 -39.04 -18.03
N GLU A 44 -17.88 -40.23 -18.07
CA GLU A 44 -16.89 -40.66 -17.06
C GLU A 44 -15.68 -39.69 -16.98
N ARG A 45 -15.25 -39.11 -18.12
CA ARG A 45 -14.21 -38.06 -18.14
C ARG A 45 -14.69 -36.74 -17.52
N LEU A 46 -15.94 -36.34 -17.74
CA LEU A 46 -16.50 -35.12 -17.17
C LEU A 46 -16.77 -35.26 -15.66
N GLU A 47 -17.29 -36.41 -15.23
CA GLU A 47 -17.47 -36.78 -13.82
C GLU A 47 -16.13 -36.75 -13.07
N LYS A 48 -15.09 -37.39 -13.61
CA LYS A 48 -13.74 -37.33 -13.02
C LYS A 48 -13.15 -35.90 -12.98
N LYS A 49 -13.48 -35.04 -13.96
CA LYS A 49 -13.06 -33.63 -13.91
C LYS A 49 -13.80 -32.87 -12.82
N LEU A 50 -15.12 -33.04 -12.72
CA LEU A 50 -15.94 -32.39 -11.69
C LEU A 50 -15.49 -32.75 -10.28
N GLU A 51 -15.13 -34.02 -10.02
CA GLU A 51 -14.61 -34.41 -8.70
C GLU A 51 -13.22 -33.81 -8.43
N SER A 52 -12.34 -33.71 -9.44
CA SER A 52 -11.03 -33.08 -9.30
C SER A 52 -11.11 -31.55 -9.11
N ASP A 53 -12.05 -30.89 -9.80
CA ASP A 53 -12.36 -29.47 -9.63
C ASP A 53 -12.97 -29.25 -8.22
N ARG A 54 -13.84 -30.16 -7.75
CA ARG A 54 -14.45 -30.17 -6.42
C ARG A 54 -13.43 -30.33 -5.29
N GLU A 55 -12.58 -31.36 -5.32
CA GLU A 55 -11.51 -31.54 -4.31
C GLU A 55 -10.63 -30.28 -4.22
N THR A 56 -10.40 -29.61 -5.36
CA THR A 56 -9.58 -28.41 -5.43
C THR A 56 -10.31 -27.19 -4.86
N TYR A 57 -11.63 -27.08 -5.08
CA TYR A 57 -12.46 -26.10 -4.39
C TYR A 57 -12.50 -26.34 -2.87
N GLU A 58 -12.67 -27.58 -2.42
CA GLU A 58 -12.69 -27.94 -1.00
C GLU A 58 -11.32 -27.67 -0.33
N ARG A 59 -10.20 -28.05 -0.97
CA ARG A 59 -8.83 -27.70 -0.52
C ARG A 59 -8.58 -26.19 -0.44
N ASN A 60 -9.02 -25.42 -1.44
CA ASN A 60 -8.88 -23.96 -1.45
C ASN A 60 -9.75 -23.31 -0.36
N THR A 61 -10.98 -23.81 -0.16
CA THR A 61 -11.88 -23.33 0.89
C THR A 61 -11.31 -23.58 2.28
N GLN A 62 -10.75 -24.77 2.53
CA GLN A 62 -10.07 -25.08 3.78
C GLN A 62 -8.87 -24.14 4.04
N SER A 63 -8.03 -23.92 3.03
CA SER A 63 -6.90 -22.96 3.11
C SER A 63 -7.35 -21.54 3.48
N ILE A 64 -8.47 -21.07 2.90
CA ILE A 64 -9.06 -19.76 3.25
C ILE A 64 -9.54 -19.73 4.71
N VAL A 65 -10.17 -20.81 5.21
CA VAL A 65 -10.61 -20.91 6.60
C VAL A 65 -9.42 -20.93 7.57
N ASP A 66 -8.35 -21.64 7.25
CA ASP A 66 -7.14 -21.70 8.08
C ASP A 66 -6.40 -20.35 8.11
N LEU A 67 -6.33 -19.63 6.98
CA LEU A 67 -5.82 -18.25 6.93
C LEU A 67 -6.69 -17.26 7.70
N GLN A 68 -8.03 -17.36 7.60
CA GLN A 68 -8.96 -16.54 8.40
C GLN A 68 -8.76 -16.79 9.90
N ARG A 69 -8.53 -18.05 10.30
CA ARG A 69 -8.23 -18.40 11.69
C ARG A 69 -6.91 -17.79 12.15
N GLN A 70 -5.83 -17.92 11.37
CA GLN A 70 -4.53 -17.31 11.71
C GLN A 70 -4.62 -15.79 11.87
N LEU A 71 -5.41 -15.12 11.02
CA LEU A 71 -5.67 -13.67 11.13
C LEU A 71 -6.47 -13.30 12.39
N VAL A 72 -7.38 -14.16 12.85
CA VAL A 72 -8.07 -13.98 14.14
C VAL A 72 -7.11 -14.20 15.30
N ASP A 73 -6.35 -15.30 15.29
CA ASP A 73 -5.42 -15.68 16.37
C ASP A 73 -4.33 -14.61 16.58
N GLU A 74 -3.69 -14.10 15.51
CA GLU A 74 -2.74 -12.98 15.60
C GLU A 74 -3.42 -11.66 16.00
N ARG A 75 -4.66 -11.39 15.57
CA ARG A 75 -5.40 -10.21 16.02
C ARG A 75 -5.71 -10.25 17.52
N THR A 76 -6.07 -11.41 18.07
CA THR A 76 -6.24 -11.57 19.53
C THR A 76 -4.91 -11.41 20.25
N ARG A 77 -3.83 -12.03 19.75
CA ARG A 77 -2.48 -11.91 20.31
C ARG A 77 -1.99 -10.46 20.37
N LYS A 78 -2.19 -9.68 19.30
CA LYS A 78 -1.85 -8.25 19.25
C LYS A 78 -2.75 -7.41 20.16
N GLN A 79 -4.02 -7.79 20.35
CA GLN A 79 -4.91 -7.13 21.31
C GLN A 79 -4.49 -7.40 22.77
N GLU A 80 -4.00 -8.60 23.08
CA GLU A 80 -3.42 -8.98 24.38
C GLU A 80 -2.09 -8.26 24.65
N GLU A 81 -1.22 -8.14 23.63
CA GLU A 81 0.04 -7.37 23.70
C GLU A 81 -0.25 -5.88 23.98
N ILE A 82 -1.20 -5.28 23.26
CA ILE A 82 -1.65 -3.89 23.52
C ILE A 82 -2.22 -3.76 24.95
N GLN A 83 -3.00 -4.73 25.43
CA GLN A 83 -3.58 -4.67 26.77
C GLN A 83 -2.55 -4.86 27.88
N THR A 84 -1.57 -5.75 27.70
CA THR A 84 -0.48 -5.93 28.68
C THR A 84 0.41 -4.70 28.75
N ILE A 85 0.74 -4.06 27.62
CA ILE A 85 1.46 -2.78 27.58
C ILE A 85 0.66 -1.67 28.28
N ARG A 86 -0.66 -1.57 28.04
CA ARG A 86 -1.54 -0.62 28.75
C ARG A 86 -1.50 -0.83 30.26
N ASN A 87 -1.70 -2.06 30.73
CA ASN A 87 -1.68 -2.38 32.17
C ASN A 87 -0.32 -2.06 32.81
N GLN A 88 0.79 -2.27 32.09
CA GLN A 88 2.13 -1.88 32.55
C GLN A 88 2.28 -0.35 32.65
N HIS A 89 1.80 0.39 31.65
CA HIS A 89 1.90 1.84 31.59
C HIS A 89 1.02 2.54 32.63
N GLU A 90 -0.16 1.98 32.91
CA GLU A 90 -1.09 2.41 33.96
C GLU A 90 -0.51 2.13 35.37
N SER A 91 0.03 0.93 35.59
CA SER A 91 0.75 0.59 36.83
C SER A 91 2.00 1.46 37.07
N ALA A 92 2.70 1.86 36.00
CA ALA A 92 3.82 2.79 36.09
C ALA A 92 3.37 4.20 36.52
N LEU A 93 2.29 4.71 35.92
CA LEU A 93 1.67 5.99 36.30
C LEU A 93 1.19 5.99 37.75
N GLU A 94 0.44 4.96 38.17
CA GLU A 94 0.06 4.77 39.58
C GLU A 94 1.28 4.78 40.52
N SER A 95 2.41 4.23 40.08
CA SER A 95 3.63 4.19 40.90
C SER A 95 4.28 5.57 41.06
N GLU A 96 4.22 6.43 40.03
CA GLU A 96 4.68 7.82 40.13
C GLU A 96 3.70 8.68 40.94
N ASP A 97 2.39 8.57 40.72
CA ASP A 97 1.38 9.26 41.54
C ASP A 97 1.55 8.93 43.03
N LYS A 98 1.78 7.66 43.37
CA LYS A 98 2.08 7.23 44.73
C LYS A 98 3.43 7.77 45.26
N LYS A 99 4.40 8.11 44.40
CA LYS A 99 5.63 8.84 44.80
C LYS A 99 5.36 10.33 44.98
N TYR A 100 4.59 10.97 44.10
CA TYR A 100 4.21 12.38 44.22
C TYR A 100 3.36 12.65 45.46
N GLN A 101 2.38 11.79 45.75
CA GLN A 101 1.60 11.83 46.99
C GLN A 101 2.51 11.74 48.22
N ARG A 102 3.42 10.77 48.31
CA ARG A 102 4.38 10.65 49.42
C ARG A 102 5.29 11.88 49.55
N ARG A 103 5.77 12.43 48.43
CA ARG A 103 6.59 13.67 48.42
C ARG A 103 5.79 14.87 48.95
N LEU A 104 4.52 14.99 48.54
CA LEU A 104 3.61 16.05 48.99
C LEU A 104 3.31 15.92 50.49
N THR A 105 2.94 14.71 50.96
CA THR A 105 2.74 14.43 52.39
C THR A 105 4.00 14.75 53.19
N SER A 106 5.18 14.31 52.76
CA SER A 106 6.46 14.58 53.44
C SER A 106 6.88 16.06 53.39
N LEU A 107 6.44 16.84 52.40
CA LEU A 107 6.59 18.30 52.40
C LEU A 107 5.65 18.94 53.43
N GLN A 108 4.40 18.49 53.48
CA GLN A 108 3.37 19.04 54.37
C GLN A 108 3.61 18.65 55.85
N GLU A 109 4.12 17.45 56.12
CA GLU A 109 4.64 17.05 57.44
C GLU A 109 5.77 17.96 57.91
N ARG A 110 6.72 18.32 57.02
CA ARG A 110 7.81 19.25 57.32
C ARG A 110 7.33 20.69 57.48
N LEU A 111 6.31 21.11 56.75
CA LEU A 111 5.66 22.41 56.92
C LEU A 111 5.00 22.48 58.30
N ASN A 112 4.12 21.52 58.63
CA ASN A 112 3.46 21.42 59.92
C ASN A 112 4.47 21.34 61.10
N ALA A 113 5.60 20.64 60.90
CA ALA A 113 6.68 20.59 61.90
C ALA A 113 7.37 21.96 62.09
N LYS A 114 7.57 22.73 61.01
CA LYS A 114 8.08 24.11 61.11
C LYS A 114 7.05 25.07 61.72
N ASP A 115 5.77 24.93 61.39
CA ASP A 115 4.71 25.70 62.03
C ASP A 115 4.62 25.40 63.54
N ALA A 116 4.83 24.15 63.94
CA ALA A 116 4.97 23.76 65.35
C ALA A 116 6.24 24.33 66.01
N GLU A 117 7.39 24.32 65.34
CA GLU A 117 8.60 25.02 65.82
C GLU A 117 8.36 26.52 66.00
N TYR A 118 7.66 27.18 65.06
CA TYR A 118 7.31 28.59 65.15
C TYR A 118 6.31 28.86 66.29
N ALA A 119 5.32 27.99 66.49
CA ALA A 119 4.39 28.09 67.63
C ALA A 119 5.14 27.96 68.97
N ILE A 120 6.07 27.00 69.08
CA ILE A 120 6.93 26.82 70.26
C ILE A 120 7.86 28.03 70.46
N LEU A 121 8.37 28.64 69.40
CA LEU A 121 9.17 29.87 69.49
C LEU A 121 8.33 31.09 69.91
N LEU A 122 7.08 31.17 69.48
CA LEU A 122 6.12 32.20 69.94
C LEU A 122 5.76 32.01 71.42
N GLU A 123 5.52 30.77 71.85
CA GLU A 123 5.21 30.42 73.24
C GLU A 123 6.43 30.59 74.18
N ASN A 124 7.66 30.39 73.69
CA ASN A 124 8.89 30.67 74.43
C ASN A 124 9.27 32.16 74.42
N ASN A 125 8.85 32.94 73.42
CA ASN A 125 8.86 34.42 73.43
C ASN A 125 7.70 34.96 74.29
N ASP A 126 7.56 34.37 75.47
CA ASP A 126 6.64 34.73 76.54
C ASP A 126 6.81 36.23 76.88
N PRO A 127 5.77 37.07 76.66
CA PRO A 127 5.89 38.50 76.82
C PRO A 127 6.23 38.90 78.25
N GLU A 128 5.89 38.08 79.26
CA GLU A 128 6.32 38.35 80.64
C GLU A 128 7.84 38.22 80.81
N LYS A 129 8.53 37.34 80.06
CA LYS A 129 9.99 37.22 80.13
C LYS A 129 10.69 38.40 79.45
N GLU A 130 10.15 38.88 78.34
CA GLU A 130 10.68 40.06 77.66
C GLU A 130 10.42 41.33 78.48
N GLU A 131 9.24 41.45 79.08
CA GLU A 131 8.93 42.52 80.01
C GLU A 131 9.75 42.43 81.31
N GLN A 132 10.09 41.22 81.80
CA GLN A 132 11.03 41.03 82.92
C GLN A 132 12.46 41.46 82.55
N LYS A 133 12.95 41.17 81.34
CA LYS A 133 14.23 41.71 80.84
C LYS A 133 14.20 43.25 80.82
N VAL A 134 13.12 43.85 80.31
CA VAL A 134 12.95 45.31 80.28
C VAL A 134 12.91 45.88 81.71
N LYS A 135 12.14 45.28 82.62
CA LYS A 135 12.09 45.67 84.05
C LYS A 135 13.45 45.54 84.75
N LEU A 136 14.25 44.53 84.40
CA LEU A 136 15.62 44.37 84.90
C LEU A 136 16.57 45.43 84.33
N ILE A 137 16.45 45.78 83.05
CA ILE A 137 17.21 46.86 82.41
C ILE A 137 16.82 48.22 83.00
N GLU A 138 15.53 48.47 83.26
CA GLU A 138 15.10 49.66 84.00
C GLU A 138 15.63 49.69 85.45
N TYR A 139 15.63 48.54 86.13
CA TYR A 139 16.16 48.43 87.48
C TYR A 139 17.66 48.78 87.52
N LEU A 140 18.47 48.15 86.67
CA LEU A 140 19.90 48.41 86.56
C LEU A 140 20.21 49.86 86.14
N ASN A 141 19.41 50.46 85.26
CA ASN A 141 19.53 51.88 84.90
C ASN A 141 19.18 52.82 86.06
N ARG A 142 18.19 52.48 86.91
CA ARG A 142 17.90 53.22 88.15
C ARG A 142 19.01 53.06 89.19
N GLU A 143 19.65 51.89 89.25
CA GLU A 143 20.79 51.64 90.16
C GLU A 143 22.03 52.43 89.72
N LEU A 144 22.39 52.38 88.43
CA LEU A 144 23.44 53.24 87.84
C LEU A 144 23.14 54.74 87.95
N ALA A 145 21.87 55.15 87.96
CA ALA A 145 21.49 56.53 88.21
C ALA A 145 21.73 56.92 89.68
N LYS A 146 21.37 56.07 90.65
CA LYS A 146 21.65 56.28 92.07
C LYS A 146 23.15 56.33 92.37
N GLU A 147 23.93 55.41 91.81
CA GLU A 147 25.39 55.38 92.00
C GLU A 147 26.06 56.65 91.46
N LYS A 148 25.55 57.20 90.35
CA LYS A 148 25.95 58.52 89.81
C LYS A 148 25.47 59.69 90.67
N GLU A 149 24.31 59.60 91.29
CA GLU A 149 23.78 60.64 92.19
C GLU A 149 24.51 60.65 93.55
N GLU A 150 24.88 59.50 94.08
CA GLU A 150 25.66 59.37 95.33
C GLU A 150 27.12 59.78 95.13
N SER A 151 27.73 59.42 93.99
CA SER A 151 29.07 59.91 93.62
C SER A 151 29.10 61.40 93.22
N ALA A 152 27.96 62.00 92.85
CA ALA A 152 27.81 63.46 92.75
C ALA A 152 27.72 64.12 94.13
N LYS A 153 26.89 63.60 95.05
CA LYS A 153 26.74 64.13 96.43
C LYS A 153 28.04 64.06 97.24
N LEU A 154 28.88 63.05 97.00
CA LEU A 154 30.24 62.96 97.57
C LEU A 154 31.23 64.00 96.99
N ARG A 155 30.87 64.71 95.91
CA ARG A 155 31.73 65.69 95.21
C ARG A 155 31.39 67.14 95.49
N GLU A 156 30.17 67.45 95.97
CA GLU A 156 29.74 68.82 96.26
C GLU A 156 30.01 69.27 97.71
N SER A 157 30.34 68.35 98.62
CA SER A 157 30.57 68.66 100.04
C SER A 157 31.95 69.27 100.36
N ASN A 158 32.76 69.68 99.37
CA ASN A 158 34.14 70.10 99.63
C ASN A 158 34.74 71.07 98.59
N LEU A 159 34.20 72.30 98.46
CA LEU A 159 34.98 73.54 98.28
C LEU A 159 34.05 74.78 98.28
N ASN A 160 34.11 75.64 99.31
CA ASN A 160 33.92 77.09 99.20
C ASN A 160 33.96 77.79 100.57
N LEU A 161 34.98 78.64 100.79
CA LEU A 161 34.87 80.01 101.34
C LEU A 161 36.28 80.60 101.46
N ALA A 162 36.46 81.85 101.02
CA ALA A 162 37.75 82.52 100.98
C ALA A 162 37.64 83.98 101.46
N ASN A 163 38.71 84.43 102.13
CA ASN A 163 39.19 85.82 102.30
C ASN A 163 38.26 86.90 102.93
N THR A 164 38.70 87.46 104.06
CA THR A 164 38.65 88.88 104.50
C THR A 164 39.15 88.95 105.97
N GLU A 165 39.83 89.98 106.49
CA GLU A 165 40.71 91.01 105.93
C GLU A 165 41.53 91.70 107.06
N ASN A 166 42.71 92.25 106.74
CA ASN A 166 43.41 93.44 107.31
C ASN A 166 43.72 93.68 108.83
N GLU A 167 44.94 94.20 109.05
CA GLU A 167 45.40 95.23 110.04
C GLU A 167 45.37 94.99 111.59
N SER A 168 46.07 95.75 112.45
CA SER A 168 47.47 96.29 112.46
C SER A 168 47.84 96.90 113.85
N VAL A 169 49.14 97.13 114.16
CA VAL A 169 49.70 98.01 115.25
C VAL A 169 49.39 97.59 116.73
N SER A 170 50.37 97.22 117.59
CA SER A 170 51.14 98.05 118.58
C SER A 170 50.32 98.82 119.65
N LYS A 171 50.77 99.16 120.88
CA LYS A 171 52.12 99.37 121.49
C LYS A 171 52.02 99.15 123.06
N GLU A 172 52.66 99.76 124.08
CA GLU A 172 53.62 100.87 124.37
C GLU A 172 54.63 100.49 125.52
N PHE A 173 54.59 101.06 126.76
CA PHE A 173 55.71 101.00 127.74
C PHE A 173 55.37 101.41 129.21
N GLN A 174 56.13 100.92 130.21
CA GLN A 174 56.31 101.42 131.61
C GLN A 174 57.64 100.83 132.18
N HIS A 175 58.41 101.38 133.14
CA HIS A 175 58.50 102.65 133.90
C HIS A 175 60.03 102.91 134.07
N LEU A 176 60.62 104.09 133.84
CA LEU A 176 60.68 105.29 134.70
C LEU A 176 61.19 105.03 136.15
N GLU A 177 62.48 105.28 136.44
CA GLU A 177 62.94 106.43 137.26
C GLU A 177 64.47 106.53 137.49
N SER A 178 64.92 107.72 137.92
CA SER A 178 66.32 108.21 138.04
C SER A 178 67.08 108.36 136.69
N PHE A 179 68.03 109.30 136.52
CA PHE A 179 68.69 110.20 137.47
C PHE A 179 68.86 111.63 136.90
N CYS A 180 68.32 112.64 137.59
CA CYS A 180 68.14 114.01 137.06
C CYS A 180 69.41 114.89 137.13
N ALA A 181 70.48 114.53 136.42
CA ALA A 181 71.76 115.25 136.47
C ALA A 181 72.34 115.73 135.10
N SER A 182 71.76 115.33 133.96
CA SER A 182 72.36 115.55 132.62
C SER A 182 71.45 116.32 131.64
N ILE A 183 70.51 117.11 132.16
CA ILE A 183 69.50 117.82 131.33
C ILE A 183 70.03 119.15 130.77
N GLN A 184 70.98 119.82 131.43
CA GLN A 184 71.47 121.15 130.99
C GLN A 184 72.40 121.14 129.76
N GLN A 185 72.92 119.98 129.32
CA GLN A 185 73.76 119.89 128.13
C GLN A 185 73.00 119.44 126.87
N LYS A 186 71.98 118.58 127.01
CA LYS A 186 71.23 118.00 125.89
C LYS A 186 70.31 118.97 125.14
N LEU A 187 70.14 120.19 125.66
CA LEU A 187 69.25 121.19 125.04
C LEU A 187 69.76 121.62 123.65
N GLN A 188 71.07 121.88 123.51
CA GLN A 188 71.66 122.37 122.25
C GLN A 188 71.87 121.27 121.19
N GLU A 189 72.08 120.02 121.60
CA GLU A 189 72.21 118.89 120.67
C GLU A 189 70.88 118.56 119.97
N SER A 190 69.75 118.77 120.66
CA SER A 190 68.41 118.47 120.14
C SER A 190 67.99 119.33 118.94
N GLU A 191 68.41 120.59 118.91
CA GLU A 191 67.99 121.58 117.91
C GLU A 191 68.66 121.32 116.54
N ILE A 192 69.90 120.84 116.55
CA ILE A 192 70.64 120.45 115.34
C ILE A 192 70.06 119.16 114.73
N SER A 193 69.74 118.16 115.57
CA SER A 193 69.14 116.90 115.10
C SER A 193 67.77 117.10 114.42
N LEU A 194 66.99 118.08 114.88
CA LEU A 194 65.65 118.38 114.36
C LEU A 194 65.68 118.90 112.90
N ILE A 195 66.75 119.61 112.51
CA ILE A 195 66.92 120.09 111.13
C ILE A 195 67.30 118.93 110.19
N GLN A 196 68.25 118.08 110.60
CA GLN A 196 68.66 116.91 109.80
C GLN A 196 67.53 115.90 109.60
N SER A 197 66.74 115.61 110.64
CA SER A 197 65.58 114.73 110.54
C SER A 197 64.54 115.24 109.53
N ARG A 198 64.44 116.57 109.33
CA ARG A 198 63.49 117.17 108.39
C ARG A 198 63.94 117.04 106.93
N GLN A 199 65.25 117.07 106.68
CA GLN A 199 65.81 116.79 105.34
C GLN A 199 65.65 115.31 104.97
N GLN A 200 65.91 114.40 105.91
CA GLN A 200 65.67 112.96 105.72
C GLN A 200 64.20 112.64 105.45
N GLN A 201 63.25 113.35 106.08
CA GLN A 201 61.83 113.19 105.76
C GLN A 201 61.45 113.63 104.34
N THR A 202 62.10 114.66 103.78
CA THR A 202 61.89 115.03 102.37
C THR A 202 62.52 114.02 101.41
N GLU A 203 63.75 113.56 101.68
CA GLU A 203 64.44 112.57 100.86
C GLU A 203 63.67 111.23 100.81
N LEU A 204 63.21 110.74 101.96
CA LEU A 204 62.37 109.54 102.06
C LEU A 204 61.00 109.70 101.37
N SER A 205 60.46 110.92 101.29
CA SER A 205 59.21 111.19 100.56
C SER A 205 59.40 111.05 99.05
N ASP A 206 60.53 111.54 98.51
CA ASP A 206 60.83 111.47 97.09
C ASP A 206 61.28 110.05 96.67
N GLU A 207 61.98 109.31 97.54
CA GLU A 207 62.22 107.88 97.37
C GLU A 207 60.90 107.07 97.37
N LEU A 208 59.96 107.38 98.28
CA LEU A 208 58.65 106.72 98.30
C LEU A 208 57.83 107.03 97.04
N ALA A 209 57.89 108.27 96.54
CA ALA A 209 57.21 108.68 95.32
C ALA A 209 57.77 107.95 94.08
N THR A 210 59.10 107.91 93.93
CA THR A 210 59.77 107.22 92.82
C THR A 210 59.60 105.70 92.89
N ALA A 211 59.68 105.08 94.08
CA ALA A 211 59.38 103.67 94.27
C ALA A 211 57.91 103.33 93.91
N LYS A 212 56.96 104.20 94.27
CA LYS A 212 55.54 104.05 93.92
C LYS A 212 55.30 104.19 92.41
N GLU A 213 56.01 105.09 91.73
CA GLU A 213 55.95 105.17 90.27
C GLU A 213 56.55 103.93 89.60
N GLN A 214 57.72 103.47 90.04
CA GLN A 214 58.33 102.22 89.56
C GLN A 214 57.40 101.02 89.77
N SER A 215 56.75 100.91 90.92
CA SER A 215 55.73 99.89 91.20
C SER A 215 54.54 99.99 90.24
N GLN A 216 54.03 101.20 89.96
CA GLN A 216 52.96 101.38 88.97
C GLN A 216 53.40 101.03 87.54
N GLN A 217 54.63 101.37 87.14
CA GLN A 217 55.18 100.95 85.84
C GLN A 217 55.34 99.42 85.78
N HIS A 218 55.78 98.78 86.85
CA HIS A 218 55.92 97.31 86.92
C HIS A 218 54.54 96.61 86.89
N ASN A 219 53.53 97.17 87.57
CA ASN A 219 52.16 96.66 87.52
C ASN A 219 51.51 96.86 86.14
N ARG A 220 51.79 97.97 85.45
CA ARG A 220 51.37 98.15 84.04
C ARG A 220 52.03 97.12 83.12
N ARG A 221 53.33 96.83 83.29
CA ARG A 221 54.01 95.76 82.54
C ARG A 221 53.44 94.38 82.84
N LEU A 222 53.16 94.06 84.11
CA LEU A 222 52.51 92.80 84.50
C LEU A 222 51.11 92.68 83.91
N ALA A 223 50.29 93.73 83.96
CA ALA A 223 48.96 93.74 83.34
C ALA A 223 49.02 93.58 81.81
N GLN A 224 50.02 94.16 81.14
CA GLN A 224 50.26 93.95 79.71
C GLN A 224 50.71 92.52 79.38
N ILE A 225 51.54 91.91 80.22
CA ILE A 225 51.96 90.50 80.08
C ILE A 225 50.77 89.56 80.32
N ILE A 226 49.96 89.82 81.35
CA ILE A 226 48.75 89.04 81.65
C ILE A 226 47.74 89.14 80.49
N ALA A 227 47.41 90.35 80.03
CA ALA A 227 46.51 90.53 78.88
C ALA A 227 47.06 89.84 77.60
N GLY A 228 48.37 89.93 77.34
CA GLY A 228 49.00 89.20 76.24
C GLY A 228 49.00 87.68 76.41
N HIS A 229 49.03 87.17 77.65
CA HIS A 229 48.85 85.74 77.93
C HIS A 229 47.38 85.33 77.77
N ASP A 230 46.43 86.13 78.21
CA ASP A 230 44.99 85.87 78.08
C ASP A 230 44.55 85.87 76.60
N ASP A 231 45.06 86.80 75.79
CA ASP A 231 44.83 86.81 74.34
C ASP A 231 45.49 85.61 73.64
N ASN A 232 46.69 85.18 74.09
CA ASN A 232 47.31 83.96 73.59
C ASN A 232 46.53 82.70 73.99
N ILE A 233 45.98 82.65 75.22
CA ILE A 233 45.12 81.57 75.71
C ILE A 233 43.82 81.53 74.89
N ARG A 234 43.18 82.68 74.63
CA ARG A 234 42.01 82.78 73.75
C ARG A 234 42.35 82.27 72.35
N GLN A 235 43.45 82.72 71.73
CA GLN A 235 43.86 82.24 70.40
C GLN A 235 44.15 80.74 70.38
N LEU A 236 44.69 80.15 71.46
CA LEU A 236 44.91 78.72 71.57
C LEU A 236 43.59 77.96 71.76
N GLN A 237 42.64 78.49 72.53
CA GLN A 237 41.29 77.92 72.67
C GLN A 237 40.52 77.98 71.35
N GLU A 238 40.58 79.10 70.62
CA GLU A 238 39.99 79.26 69.29
C GLU A 238 40.60 78.26 68.30
N LYS A 239 41.93 78.17 68.22
CA LYS A 239 42.64 77.18 67.38
C LYS A 239 42.27 75.75 67.73
N LEU A 240 42.26 75.39 69.03
CA LEU A 240 41.88 74.06 69.49
C LEU A 240 40.41 73.74 69.14
N SER A 241 39.50 74.70 69.27
CA SER A 241 38.08 74.52 68.90
C SER A 241 37.89 74.37 67.38
N HIS A 242 38.66 75.11 66.58
CA HIS A 242 38.64 75.04 65.12
C HIS A 242 39.26 73.73 64.63
N GLU A 243 40.36 73.28 65.23
CA GLU A 243 41.01 72.00 64.95
C GLU A 243 40.13 70.82 65.38
N ALA A 244 39.47 70.90 66.55
CA ALA A 244 38.49 69.90 66.97
C ALA A 244 37.29 69.82 66.02
N HIS A 245 36.77 70.97 65.57
CA HIS A 245 35.68 71.00 64.58
C HIS A 245 36.13 70.49 63.19
N LEU A 246 37.33 70.84 62.72
CA LEU A 246 37.90 70.29 61.49
C LEU A 246 38.08 68.78 61.60
N ASN A 247 38.61 68.26 62.71
CA ASN A 247 38.76 66.83 62.94
C ASN A 247 37.41 66.11 63.06
N GLN A 248 36.38 66.75 63.62
CA GLN A 248 35.01 66.23 63.58
C GLN A 248 34.46 66.17 62.15
N MET A 249 34.67 67.22 61.35
CA MET A 249 34.21 67.27 59.95
C MET A 249 34.96 66.27 59.06
N THR A 250 36.26 66.07 59.23
CA THR A 250 37.03 65.09 58.45
C THR A 250 36.71 63.65 58.85
N THR A 251 36.56 63.35 60.14
CA THR A 251 36.13 62.01 60.59
C THR A 251 34.69 61.70 60.19
N GLN A 252 33.79 62.70 60.22
CA GLN A 252 32.43 62.54 59.68
C GLN A 252 32.44 62.31 58.16
N ALA A 253 33.25 63.03 57.39
CA ALA A 253 33.38 62.82 55.95
C ALA A 253 33.98 61.44 55.61
N GLN A 254 34.99 60.99 56.37
CA GLN A 254 35.54 59.63 56.24
C GLN A 254 34.48 58.55 56.53
N PHE A 255 33.68 58.73 57.58
CA PHE A 255 32.58 57.83 57.92
C PHE A 255 31.50 57.81 56.83
N GLN A 256 31.12 58.97 56.29
CA GLN A 256 30.17 59.09 55.17
C GLN A 256 30.71 58.43 53.89
N ASN A 257 32.01 58.58 53.57
CA ASN A 257 32.63 57.89 52.45
C ASN A 257 32.62 56.37 52.63
N MET A 258 33.03 55.84 53.80
CA MET A 258 32.97 54.40 54.06
C MET A 258 31.53 53.85 54.02
N GLN A 259 30.54 54.62 54.47
CA GLN A 259 29.13 54.26 54.31
C GLN A 259 28.71 54.23 52.84
N ALA A 260 29.12 55.22 52.03
CA ALA A 260 28.84 55.28 50.60
C ALA A 260 29.49 54.10 49.85
N GLU A 261 30.78 53.85 50.07
CA GLU A 261 31.53 52.72 49.51
C GLU A 261 30.90 51.37 49.88
N HIS A 262 30.45 51.19 51.13
CA HIS A 262 29.74 49.99 51.56
C HIS A 262 28.35 49.85 50.91
N THR A 263 27.59 50.94 50.75
CA THR A 263 26.31 50.89 50.02
C THR A 263 26.50 50.62 48.52
N GLU A 264 27.59 51.10 47.93
CA GLU A 264 27.92 50.89 46.53
C GLU A 264 28.38 49.44 46.29
N MET A 265 29.24 48.89 47.15
CA MET A 265 29.58 47.46 47.14
C MET A 265 28.33 46.57 47.24
N LEU A 266 27.38 46.93 48.11
CA LEU A 266 26.10 46.21 48.22
C LEU A 266 25.15 46.42 47.03
N ARG A 267 25.35 47.46 46.21
CA ARG A 267 24.67 47.65 44.92
C ARG A 267 25.32 46.78 43.84
N GLU A 268 26.64 46.85 43.70
CA GLU A 268 27.43 46.07 42.75
C GLU A 268 27.23 44.56 42.94
N ILE A 269 27.24 44.04 44.18
CA ILE A 269 27.01 42.62 44.47
C ILE A 269 25.60 42.17 44.03
N ARG A 270 24.58 43.05 44.15
CA ARG A 270 23.21 42.73 43.69
C ARG A 270 23.15 42.72 42.17
N GLU A 271 23.76 43.70 41.51
CA GLU A 271 23.78 43.79 40.05
C GLU A 271 24.56 42.62 39.43
N GLN A 272 25.71 42.24 40.00
CA GLN A 272 26.43 41.02 39.65
C GLN A 272 25.54 39.78 39.81
N HIS A 273 24.80 39.65 40.91
CA HIS A 273 23.91 38.52 41.14
C HIS A 273 22.72 38.45 40.17
N GLU A 274 22.13 39.57 39.76
CA GLU A 274 21.10 39.57 38.71
C GLU A 274 21.71 39.26 37.33
N ILE A 275 22.90 39.78 37.00
CA ILE A 275 23.62 39.45 35.75
C ILE A 275 23.95 37.96 35.69
N GLU A 276 24.40 37.34 36.79
CA GLU A 276 24.65 35.90 36.87
C GLU A 276 23.38 35.06 36.61
N LYS A 277 22.21 35.50 37.11
CA LYS A 277 20.93 34.85 36.79
C LYS A 277 20.56 34.99 35.32
N GLU A 278 20.75 36.17 34.73
CA GLU A 278 20.47 36.41 33.30
C GLU A 278 21.38 35.54 32.42
N VAL A 279 22.68 35.50 32.71
CA VAL A 279 23.64 34.62 32.02
C VAL A 279 23.24 33.16 32.17
N TRP A 280 22.96 32.69 33.39
CA TRP A 280 22.53 31.30 33.62
C TRP A 280 21.21 30.97 32.90
N HIS A 281 20.26 31.90 32.84
CA HIS A 281 19.02 31.72 32.10
C HIS A 281 19.25 31.65 30.59
N ILE A 282 20.13 32.50 30.04
CA ILE A 282 20.55 32.46 28.63
C ILE A 282 21.25 31.13 28.32
N GLU A 283 22.16 30.66 29.18
CA GLU A 283 22.83 29.36 29.02
C GLU A 283 21.83 28.21 29.01
N GLN A 284 20.93 28.12 30.01
CA GLN A 284 19.88 27.12 30.06
C GLN A 284 18.98 27.15 28.82
N GLN A 285 18.54 28.34 28.38
CA GLN A 285 17.70 28.47 27.20
C GLN A 285 18.45 28.07 25.92
N SER A 286 19.74 28.40 25.80
CA SER A 286 20.58 27.99 24.67
C SER A 286 20.78 26.47 24.59
N LEU A 287 20.92 25.79 25.73
CA LEU A 287 21.01 24.33 25.82
C LEU A 287 19.68 23.67 25.46
N ILE A 288 18.56 24.20 25.95
CA ILE A 288 17.20 23.75 25.59
C ILE A 288 16.98 23.90 24.08
N ASP A 289 17.37 25.02 23.48
CA ASP A 289 17.22 25.27 22.05
C ASP A 289 18.24 24.54 21.17
N GLN A 290 19.37 24.07 21.74
CA GLN A 290 20.26 23.11 21.10
C GLN A 290 19.61 21.72 21.06
N ILE A 291 19.17 21.19 22.21
CA ILE A 291 18.49 19.90 22.30
C ILE A 291 17.23 19.85 21.40
N ARG A 292 16.47 20.95 21.31
CA ARG A 292 15.32 21.07 20.40
C ARG A 292 15.72 20.98 18.92
N ARG A 293 16.84 21.59 18.52
CA ARG A 293 17.34 21.54 17.13
C ARG A 293 17.87 20.16 16.78
N ASP A 294 18.61 19.52 17.69
CA ASP A 294 19.16 18.19 17.48
C ASP A 294 18.04 17.13 17.39
N ALA A 295 17.07 17.15 18.30
CA ALA A 295 15.89 16.27 18.24
C ALA A 295 14.98 16.54 17.01
N HIS A 296 14.97 17.77 16.47
CA HIS A 296 14.29 18.05 15.21
C HIS A 296 15.04 17.43 14.02
N PHE A 297 16.37 17.56 14.00
CA PHE A 297 17.22 17.00 12.96
C PHE A 297 17.15 15.45 12.94
N GLU A 298 17.25 14.80 14.10
CA GLU A 298 17.08 13.34 14.25
C GLU A 298 15.71 12.88 13.74
N LYS A 299 14.64 13.59 14.09
CA LYS A 299 13.28 13.32 13.60
C LYS A 299 13.20 13.48 12.07
N GLU A 300 13.79 14.52 11.50
CA GLU A 300 13.82 14.72 10.04
C GLU A 300 14.69 13.67 9.34
N GLU A 301 15.77 13.20 9.96
CA GLU A 301 16.62 12.11 9.47
C GLU A 301 15.84 10.80 9.43
N ALA A 302 15.19 10.43 10.54
CA ALA A 302 14.34 9.24 10.62
C ALA A 302 13.17 9.31 9.61
N ILE A 303 12.53 10.47 9.41
CA ILE A 303 11.50 10.64 8.39
C ILE A 303 12.08 10.49 6.98
N ARG A 304 13.26 11.06 6.69
CA ARG A 304 13.95 10.92 5.40
C ARG A 304 14.31 9.46 5.12
N GLU A 305 14.80 8.73 6.12
CA GLU A 305 15.19 7.32 6.00
C GLU A 305 13.98 6.39 5.82
N LEU A 306 12.94 6.54 6.64
CA LEU A 306 11.68 5.81 6.52
C LEU A 306 10.99 6.10 5.16
N THR A 307 11.15 7.30 4.61
CA THR A 307 10.67 7.66 3.26
C THR A 307 11.47 6.95 2.15
N ARG A 308 12.80 6.80 2.29
CA ARG A 308 13.61 5.99 1.36
C ARG A 308 13.18 4.52 1.42
N GLU A 309 13.07 3.96 2.62
CA GLU A 309 12.61 2.58 2.80
C GLU A 309 11.26 2.30 2.13
N TRP A 310 10.32 3.25 2.15
CA TRP A 310 9.05 3.12 1.43
C TRP A 310 9.18 3.24 -0.08
N ALA A 311 10.08 4.09 -0.58
CA ALA A 311 10.38 4.18 -2.01
C ALA A 311 11.01 2.87 -2.52
N ASP A 312 12.06 2.39 -1.85
CA ASP A 312 12.77 1.16 -2.20
C ASP A 312 11.80 -0.05 -2.21
N LYS A 313 10.97 -0.19 -1.16
CA LYS A 313 9.94 -1.25 -1.09
C LYS A 313 8.81 -1.09 -2.12
N HIS A 314 8.52 0.13 -2.56
CA HIS A 314 7.54 0.37 -3.62
C HIS A 314 8.11 0.00 -4.99
N ASP A 315 9.37 0.32 -5.26
CA ASP A 315 10.06 -0.01 -6.50
C ASP A 315 10.32 -1.53 -6.60
N ASP A 316 10.70 -2.20 -5.51
CA ASP A 316 10.79 -3.67 -5.44
C ASP A 316 9.43 -4.34 -5.74
N LEU A 317 8.34 -3.85 -5.12
CA LEU A 317 6.99 -4.35 -5.36
C LEU A 317 6.55 -4.10 -6.82
N SER A 318 6.85 -2.92 -7.35
CA SER A 318 6.57 -2.53 -8.75
C SER A 318 7.31 -3.42 -9.73
N ALA A 319 8.60 -3.69 -9.47
CA ALA A 319 9.42 -4.61 -10.27
C ALA A 319 8.88 -6.05 -10.21
N SER A 320 8.46 -6.54 -9.03
CA SER A 320 7.85 -7.87 -8.89
C SER A 320 6.53 -7.96 -9.66
N MET A 321 5.61 -7.01 -9.49
CA MET A 321 4.33 -7.00 -10.21
C MET A 321 4.51 -6.87 -11.73
N SER A 322 5.51 -6.09 -12.18
CA SER A 322 5.87 -5.96 -13.60
C SER A 322 6.38 -7.29 -14.18
N LYS A 323 7.27 -7.98 -13.44
CA LYS A 323 7.77 -9.32 -13.80
C LYS A 323 6.63 -10.34 -13.84
N ASP A 324 5.78 -10.39 -12.81
CA ASP A 324 4.65 -11.33 -12.74
C ASP A 324 3.64 -11.06 -13.86
N SER A 325 3.36 -9.79 -14.19
CA SER A 325 2.52 -9.40 -15.33
C SER A 325 3.12 -9.86 -16.66
N MET A 326 4.44 -9.77 -16.85
CA MET A 326 5.13 -10.22 -18.05
C MET A 326 5.14 -11.76 -18.16
N GLU A 327 5.33 -12.48 -17.05
CA GLU A 327 5.25 -13.94 -17.01
C GLU A 327 3.83 -14.45 -17.28
N ILE A 328 2.80 -13.77 -16.75
CA ILE A 328 1.39 -14.05 -17.06
C ILE A 328 1.09 -13.76 -18.54
N GLN A 329 1.55 -12.62 -19.08
CA GLN A 329 1.34 -12.28 -20.50
C GLN A 329 1.98 -13.32 -21.42
N THR A 330 3.27 -13.62 -21.24
CA THR A 330 4.01 -14.57 -22.09
C THR A 330 3.46 -16.00 -21.98
N HIS A 331 2.95 -16.42 -20.81
CA HIS A 331 2.22 -17.68 -20.65
C HIS A 331 0.92 -17.73 -21.47
N TRP A 332 0.14 -16.65 -21.48
CA TRP A 332 -1.10 -16.59 -22.26
C TRP A 332 -0.84 -16.46 -23.77
N GLU A 333 0.20 -15.73 -24.18
CA GLU A 333 0.67 -15.66 -25.57
C GLU A 333 1.12 -17.04 -26.06
N ALA A 334 1.93 -17.77 -25.28
CA ALA A 334 2.36 -19.12 -25.61
C ALA A 334 1.17 -20.11 -25.74
N LYS A 335 0.20 -20.05 -24.83
CA LYS A 335 -1.04 -20.87 -24.92
C LYS A 335 -1.93 -20.48 -26.10
N LEU A 336 -1.95 -19.21 -26.48
CA LEU A 336 -2.67 -18.72 -27.65
C LEU A 336 -2.00 -19.20 -28.94
N GLU A 337 -0.66 -19.31 -28.98
CA GLU A 337 0.05 -19.89 -30.12
C GLU A 337 -0.14 -21.42 -30.19
N GLU A 338 -0.05 -22.15 -29.07
CA GLU A 338 -0.38 -23.59 -29.00
C GLU A 338 -1.81 -23.88 -29.50
N ALA A 339 -2.76 -23.00 -29.15
CA ALA A 339 -4.14 -23.08 -29.63
C ALA A 339 -4.29 -22.81 -31.14
N LYS A 340 -3.45 -21.95 -31.74
CA LYS A 340 -3.39 -21.78 -33.21
C LYS A 340 -2.75 -22.99 -33.88
N GLU A 341 -1.57 -23.44 -33.43
CA GLU A 341 -0.87 -24.58 -34.03
C GLU A 341 -1.76 -25.84 -34.03
N THR A 342 -2.44 -26.12 -32.93
CA THR A 342 -3.38 -27.25 -32.84
C THR A 342 -4.63 -27.07 -33.71
N PHE A 343 -5.07 -25.83 -33.95
CA PHE A 343 -6.13 -25.53 -34.92
C PHE A 343 -5.66 -25.70 -36.36
N ASP A 344 -4.49 -25.18 -36.73
CA ASP A 344 -3.95 -25.21 -38.10
C ASP A 344 -3.52 -26.62 -38.51
N LEU A 345 -2.99 -27.43 -37.58
CA LEU A 345 -2.78 -28.86 -37.78
C LEU A 345 -4.11 -29.60 -38.05
N LYS A 346 -5.18 -29.24 -37.33
CA LYS A 346 -6.52 -29.81 -37.53
C LYS A 346 -7.16 -29.35 -38.84
N ALA A 347 -6.99 -28.09 -39.22
CA ALA A 347 -7.46 -27.53 -40.49
C ALA A 347 -6.75 -28.18 -41.68
N SER A 348 -5.42 -28.28 -41.62
CA SER A 348 -4.59 -28.96 -42.63
C SER A 348 -4.99 -30.42 -42.79
N ARG A 349 -5.23 -31.13 -41.68
CA ARG A 349 -5.74 -32.51 -41.71
C ARG A 349 -7.12 -32.61 -42.37
N LEU A 350 -8.07 -31.76 -41.99
CA LEU A 350 -9.43 -31.77 -42.54
C LEU A 350 -9.44 -31.39 -44.03
N GLN A 351 -8.54 -30.50 -44.48
CA GLN A 351 -8.34 -30.21 -45.89
C GLN A 351 -7.84 -31.46 -46.63
N GLY A 352 -6.83 -32.17 -46.11
CA GLY A 352 -6.35 -33.43 -46.71
C GLY A 352 -7.42 -34.52 -46.77
N GLU A 353 -8.23 -34.67 -45.72
CA GLU A 353 -9.39 -35.58 -45.72
C GLU A 353 -10.44 -35.18 -46.77
N MET A 354 -10.73 -33.87 -46.91
CA MET A 354 -11.63 -33.33 -47.94
C MET A 354 -11.09 -33.52 -49.36
N GLU A 355 -9.80 -33.35 -49.58
CA GLU A 355 -9.15 -33.59 -50.88
C GLU A 355 -9.24 -35.07 -51.28
N VAL A 356 -9.01 -36.00 -50.35
CA VAL A 356 -9.23 -37.45 -50.59
C VAL A 356 -10.69 -37.77 -50.92
N VAL A 357 -11.67 -37.10 -50.29
CA VAL A 357 -13.09 -37.25 -50.63
C VAL A 357 -13.40 -36.69 -52.02
N LYS A 358 -12.90 -35.50 -52.35
CA LYS A 358 -13.02 -34.86 -53.67
C LYS A 358 -12.47 -35.76 -54.78
N ASP A 359 -11.33 -36.39 -54.53
CA ASP A 359 -10.68 -37.32 -55.46
C ASP A 359 -11.49 -38.60 -55.68
N ARG A 360 -12.05 -39.18 -54.60
CA ARG A 360 -12.95 -40.35 -54.67
C ARG A 360 -14.23 -40.02 -55.44
N LEU A 361 -14.85 -38.87 -55.17
CA LEU A 361 -16.04 -38.40 -55.89
C LEU A 361 -15.75 -38.12 -57.36
N GLY A 362 -14.60 -37.52 -57.69
CA GLY A 362 -14.16 -37.33 -59.08
C GLY A 362 -14.02 -38.65 -59.84
N LYS A 363 -13.38 -39.66 -59.24
CA LYS A 363 -13.23 -41.01 -59.80
C LYS A 363 -14.58 -41.72 -59.98
N GLU A 364 -15.51 -41.59 -59.03
CA GLU A 364 -16.86 -42.14 -59.14
C GLU A 364 -17.73 -41.41 -60.19
N ILE A 365 -17.59 -40.09 -60.34
CA ILE A 365 -18.24 -39.32 -61.43
C ILE A 365 -17.73 -39.78 -62.80
N ILE A 366 -16.42 -40.01 -62.95
CA ILE A 366 -15.82 -40.54 -64.19
C ILE A 366 -16.38 -41.94 -64.49
N ARG A 367 -16.38 -42.85 -63.50
CA ARG A 367 -16.99 -44.19 -63.63
C ARG A 367 -18.46 -44.10 -64.03
N ARG A 368 -19.26 -43.21 -63.41
CA ARG A 368 -20.67 -43.04 -63.77
C ARG A 368 -20.87 -42.55 -65.20
N LYS A 369 -20.04 -41.63 -65.69
CA LYS A 369 -20.05 -41.22 -67.10
C LYS A 369 -19.69 -42.37 -68.04
N GLN A 370 -18.69 -43.18 -67.71
CA GLN A 370 -18.33 -44.37 -68.49
C GLN A 370 -19.47 -45.40 -68.52
N ASN A 371 -20.11 -45.67 -67.37
CA ASN A 371 -21.26 -46.57 -67.29
C ASN A 371 -22.49 -46.03 -68.07
N GLN A 372 -22.73 -44.71 -68.03
CA GLN A 372 -23.77 -44.06 -68.83
C GLN A 372 -23.49 -44.17 -70.33
N GLN A 373 -22.23 -43.96 -70.76
CA GLN A 373 -21.82 -44.13 -72.15
C GLN A 373 -22.02 -45.58 -72.61
N GLY A 374 -21.53 -46.56 -71.85
CA GLY A 374 -21.70 -47.98 -72.17
C GLY A 374 -23.17 -48.41 -72.20
N LEU A 375 -24.03 -47.81 -71.37
CA LEU A 375 -25.48 -48.01 -71.45
C LEU A 375 -26.07 -47.40 -72.73
N THR A 376 -25.67 -46.20 -73.14
CA THR A 376 -26.15 -45.61 -74.41
C THR A 376 -25.67 -46.39 -75.64
N GLU A 377 -24.46 -46.93 -75.61
CA GLU A 377 -23.93 -47.82 -76.66
C GLU A 377 -24.71 -49.15 -76.71
N ALA A 378 -25.00 -49.75 -75.56
CA ALA A 378 -25.82 -50.95 -75.46
C ALA A 378 -27.28 -50.74 -75.93
N LEU A 379 -27.88 -49.58 -75.61
CA LEU A 379 -29.22 -49.21 -76.11
C LEU A 379 -29.22 -49.00 -77.63
N HIS A 380 -28.22 -48.32 -78.19
CA HIS A 380 -28.09 -48.17 -79.64
C HIS A 380 -27.90 -49.53 -80.37
N ILE A 381 -27.19 -50.48 -79.74
CA ILE A 381 -27.10 -51.86 -80.24
C ILE A 381 -28.46 -52.57 -80.14
N LEU A 382 -29.21 -52.37 -79.05
CA LEU A 382 -30.55 -52.94 -78.86
C LEU A 382 -31.54 -52.40 -79.91
N ASP A 383 -31.58 -51.10 -80.16
CA ASP A 383 -32.41 -50.46 -81.20
C ASP A 383 -32.07 -51.00 -82.60
N GLY A 384 -30.77 -51.17 -82.88
CA GLY A 384 -30.27 -51.78 -84.11
C GLY A 384 -30.59 -53.28 -84.25
N LEU A 385 -30.76 -54.00 -83.14
CA LEU A 385 -31.24 -55.39 -83.11
C LEU A 385 -32.76 -55.46 -83.24
N GLN A 386 -33.53 -54.61 -82.55
CA GLN A 386 -34.98 -54.51 -82.70
C GLN A 386 -35.34 -54.20 -84.15
N SER A 387 -34.68 -53.21 -84.77
CA SER A 387 -34.87 -52.87 -86.18
C SER A 387 -34.67 -54.06 -87.11
N LYS A 388 -33.69 -54.94 -86.81
CA LYS A 388 -33.47 -56.20 -87.55
C LYS A 388 -34.56 -57.24 -87.24
N CYS A 389 -34.96 -57.40 -85.99
CA CYS A 389 -36.05 -58.30 -85.59
C CYS A 389 -37.37 -57.92 -86.26
N GLU A 390 -37.71 -56.63 -86.31
CA GLU A 390 -38.88 -56.12 -87.05
C GLU A 390 -38.75 -56.38 -88.56
N ALA A 391 -37.57 -56.22 -89.15
CA ALA A 391 -37.34 -56.54 -90.56
C ALA A 391 -37.49 -58.05 -90.84
N PHE A 392 -36.98 -58.91 -89.96
CA PHE A 392 -37.19 -60.36 -90.04
C PHE A 392 -38.65 -60.76 -89.83
N GLN A 393 -39.38 -60.10 -88.91
CA GLN A 393 -40.81 -60.33 -88.70
C GLN A 393 -41.63 -59.90 -89.92
N LYS A 394 -41.35 -58.72 -90.49
CA LYS A 394 -41.96 -58.22 -91.74
C LYS A 394 -41.70 -59.20 -92.89
N LYS A 395 -40.46 -59.71 -93.03
CA LYS A 395 -40.08 -60.73 -94.03
C LYS A 395 -40.75 -62.09 -93.78
N SER A 396 -40.88 -62.52 -92.53
CA SER A 396 -41.59 -63.76 -92.17
C SER A 396 -43.07 -63.66 -92.53
N ILE A 397 -43.74 -62.54 -92.19
CA ILE A 397 -45.13 -62.27 -92.57
C ILE A 397 -45.29 -62.24 -94.10
N GLN A 398 -44.32 -61.68 -94.84
CA GLN A 398 -44.31 -61.73 -96.31
C GLN A 398 -44.20 -63.16 -96.83
N LEU A 399 -43.22 -63.94 -96.38
CA LEU A 399 -43.05 -65.34 -96.79
C LEU A 399 -44.28 -66.20 -96.45
N THR A 400 -44.95 -65.97 -95.32
CA THR A 400 -46.22 -66.64 -94.99
C THR A 400 -47.36 -66.23 -95.93
N LYS A 401 -47.42 -64.97 -96.38
CA LYS A 401 -48.39 -64.54 -97.40
C LYS A 401 -48.10 -65.17 -98.77
N GLU A 402 -46.83 -65.23 -99.16
CA GLU A 402 -46.37 -65.88 -100.40
C GLU A 402 -46.66 -67.39 -100.38
N GLN A 403 -46.45 -68.06 -99.23
CA GLN A 403 -46.85 -69.45 -99.02
C GLN A 403 -48.37 -69.63 -99.15
N VAL A 404 -49.19 -68.76 -98.54
CA VAL A 404 -50.66 -68.82 -98.67
C VAL A 404 -51.13 -68.55 -100.09
N ILE A 405 -50.36 -67.84 -100.92
CA ILE A 405 -50.64 -67.66 -102.36
C ILE A 405 -50.27 -68.95 -103.12
N THR A 406 -49.06 -69.48 -102.94
CA THR A 406 -48.62 -70.69 -103.64
C THR A 406 -49.43 -71.92 -103.23
N ASP A 407 -49.85 -72.07 -101.97
CA ASP A 407 -50.78 -73.12 -101.53
C ASP A 407 -52.16 -72.99 -102.21
N LYS A 408 -52.65 -71.76 -102.45
CA LYS A 408 -53.88 -71.53 -103.23
C LYS A 408 -53.70 -71.91 -104.69
N GLU A 409 -52.62 -71.48 -105.34
CA GLU A 409 -52.29 -71.85 -106.73
C GLU A 409 -52.14 -73.36 -106.89
N LEU A 410 -51.46 -74.03 -105.95
CA LEU A 410 -51.26 -75.48 -105.93
C LEU A 410 -52.60 -76.20 -105.65
N SER A 411 -53.50 -75.63 -104.84
CA SER A 411 -54.88 -76.12 -104.70
C SER A 411 -55.70 -75.95 -105.98
N LEU A 412 -55.51 -74.84 -106.71
CA LEU A 412 -56.16 -74.56 -107.99
C LEU A 412 -55.67 -75.56 -109.05
N LEU A 413 -54.37 -75.77 -109.19
CA LEU A 413 -53.79 -76.80 -110.07
C LEU A 413 -54.30 -78.21 -109.70
N LYS A 414 -54.38 -78.55 -108.40
CA LYS A 414 -54.98 -79.83 -107.96
C LYS A 414 -56.46 -79.94 -108.35
N SER A 415 -57.23 -78.85 -108.33
CA SER A 415 -58.63 -78.84 -108.77
C SER A 415 -58.77 -78.94 -110.29
N GLN A 416 -57.91 -78.24 -111.05
CA GLN A 416 -57.85 -78.32 -112.52
C GLN A 416 -57.43 -79.72 -112.95
N TYR A 417 -56.38 -80.30 -112.37
CA TYR A 417 -55.95 -81.67 -112.63
C TYR A 417 -57.07 -82.68 -112.36
N ARG A 418 -57.80 -82.57 -111.23
CA ARG A 418 -58.98 -83.41 -110.94
C ARG A 418 -60.11 -83.22 -111.97
N THR A 419 -60.26 -82.03 -112.51
CA THR A 419 -61.30 -81.72 -113.51
C THR A 419 -60.92 -82.26 -114.89
N SER A 420 -59.67 -82.09 -115.31
CA SER A 420 -59.11 -82.72 -116.52
C SER A 420 -59.07 -84.24 -116.44
N TYR A 421 -58.81 -84.80 -115.25
CA TYR A 421 -58.91 -86.24 -114.98
C TYR A 421 -60.34 -86.73 -115.17
N ARG A 422 -61.33 -85.99 -114.64
CA ARG A 422 -62.75 -86.31 -114.83
C ARG A 422 -63.13 -86.24 -116.31
N LEU A 423 -62.84 -85.14 -117.00
CA LEU A 423 -63.11 -84.99 -118.43
C LEU A 423 -62.44 -86.09 -119.29
N ALA A 424 -61.21 -86.50 -118.97
CA ALA A 424 -60.57 -87.63 -119.64
C ALA A 424 -61.27 -88.96 -119.34
N ARG A 425 -61.71 -89.20 -118.10
CA ARG A 425 -62.50 -90.40 -117.74
C ARG A 425 -63.87 -90.41 -118.43
N ASP A 426 -64.52 -89.25 -118.54
CA ASP A 426 -65.82 -89.09 -119.18
C ASP A 426 -65.71 -89.33 -120.70
N LEU A 427 -64.72 -88.71 -121.36
CA LEU A 427 -64.40 -88.96 -122.79
C LEU A 427 -64.04 -90.43 -123.08
N LEU A 428 -63.34 -91.10 -122.15
CA LEU A 428 -63.07 -92.53 -122.25
C LEU A 428 -64.36 -93.35 -122.19
N SER A 429 -65.28 -93.02 -121.28
CA SER A 429 -66.55 -93.74 -121.15
C SER A 429 -67.43 -93.62 -122.40
N ILE A 430 -67.36 -92.49 -123.10
CA ILE A 430 -68.03 -92.28 -124.40
C ILE A 430 -67.37 -93.13 -125.50
N THR A 431 -66.04 -93.18 -125.53
CA THR A 431 -65.27 -93.85 -126.60
C THR A 431 -65.04 -95.34 -126.41
N SER A 432 -65.35 -95.90 -125.22
CA SER A 432 -65.17 -97.33 -124.96
C SER A 432 -66.26 -97.91 -124.05
N HIS A 433 -67.26 -98.55 -124.65
CA HIS A 433 -68.43 -99.12 -123.96
C HIS A 433 -68.13 -100.37 -123.10
N SER A 434 -66.86 -100.79 -122.97
CA SER A 434 -66.48 -102.00 -122.23
C SER A 434 -65.08 -101.97 -121.59
N SER A 435 -64.47 -100.80 -121.37
CA SER A 435 -63.17 -100.71 -120.68
C SER A 435 -63.32 -100.25 -119.21
N ASN A 436 -63.07 -101.17 -118.28
CA ASN A 436 -63.02 -100.85 -116.86
C ASN A 436 -61.59 -100.39 -116.54
N ILE A 437 -61.42 -99.16 -116.02
CA ILE A 437 -60.10 -98.57 -115.75
C ILE A 437 -59.89 -98.33 -114.25
N ASP A 438 -58.75 -98.84 -113.76
CA ASP A 438 -58.29 -98.69 -112.38
C ASP A 438 -58.01 -97.24 -111.99
N SER A 439 -58.23 -96.92 -110.71
CA SER A 439 -58.17 -95.56 -110.15
C SER A 439 -56.78 -94.89 -110.12
N TYR A 440 -55.78 -95.48 -110.79
CA TYR A 440 -54.38 -95.05 -110.74
C TYR A 440 -53.76 -94.71 -112.12
N THR A 441 -54.48 -94.85 -113.22
CA THR A 441 -54.00 -94.38 -114.54
C THR A 441 -53.93 -92.85 -114.58
N ASN A 442 -52.80 -92.27 -114.99
CA ASN A 442 -52.64 -90.82 -115.08
C ASN A 442 -53.46 -90.24 -116.25
N VAL A 443 -53.80 -88.94 -116.17
CA VAL A 443 -54.54 -88.22 -117.24
C VAL A 443 -53.92 -88.39 -118.63
N PRO A 444 -52.59 -88.29 -118.85
CA PRO A 444 -51.99 -88.49 -120.17
C PRO A 444 -52.17 -89.91 -120.72
N ASP A 445 -52.26 -90.91 -119.84
CA ASP A 445 -52.42 -92.31 -120.24
C ASP A 445 -53.89 -92.63 -120.55
N ILE A 446 -54.84 -92.07 -119.79
CA ILE A 446 -56.27 -92.10 -120.14
C ILE A 446 -56.49 -91.44 -121.52
N LEU A 447 -55.87 -90.28 -121.77
CA LEU A 447 -55.93 -89.59 -123.06
C LEU A 447 -55.32 -90.41 -124.21
N ARG A 448 -54.22 -91.14 -123.97
CA ARG A 448 -53.67 -92.10 -124.95
C ARG A 448 -54.65 -93.22 -125.26
N THR A 449 -55.32 -93.79 -124.25
CA THR A 449 -56.32 -94.85 -124.46
C THR A 449 -57.52 -94.34 -125.25
N ILE A 450 -58.00 -93.12 -125.00
CA ILE A 450 -59.04 -92.45 -125.81
C ILE A 450 -58.60 -92.33 -127.27
N VAL A 451 -57.41 -91.78 -127.53
CA VAL A 451 -56.90 -91.59 -128.91
C VAL A 451 -56.75 -92.93 -129.63
N HIS A 452 -56.36 -93.99 -128.92
CA HIS A 452 -56.28 -95.35 -129.46
C HIS A 452 -57.67 -95.92 -129.78
N GLN A 453 -58.64 -95.81 -128.86
CA GLN A 453 -60.05 -96.23 -129.07
C GLN A 453 -60.69 -95.50 -130.26
N ILE A 454 -60.55 -94.18 -130.35
CA ILE A 454 -61.02 -93.38 -131.50
C ILE A 454 -60.37 -93.84 -132.81
N SER A 455 -59.08 -94.16 -132.79
CA SER A 455 -58.36 -94.69 -133.96
C SER A 455 -58.91 -96.05 -134.40
N ILE A 456 -59.22 -96.95 -133.46
CA ILE A 456 -59.84 -98.26 -133.74
C ILE A 456 -61.26 -98.09 -134.28
N MET A 457 -62.09 -97.21 -133.69
CA MET A 457 -63.43 -96.91 -134.19
C MET A 457 -63.39 -96.35 -135.62
N ARG A 458 -62.42 -95.50 -135.95
CA ARG A 458 -62.22 -94.97 -137.31
C ARG A 458 -61.88 -96.09 -138.31
N ILE A 459 -61.00 -97.01 -137.94
CA ILE A 459 -60.65 -98.18 -138.78
C ILE A 459 -61.87 -99.10 -138.98
N HIS A 460 -62.72 -99.29 -137.96
CA HIS A 460 -63.97 -100.04 -138.11
C HIS A 460 -65.00 -99.33 -139.01
N ALA A 461 -65.07 -98.00 -139.00
CA ALA A 461 -65.93 -97.24 -139.90
C ALA A 461 -65.51 -97.40 -141.37
N ASP A 462 -64.21 -97.25 -141.67
CA ASP A 462 -63.68 -97.40 -143.03
C ASP A 462 -63.88 -98.83 -143.60
N GLN A 463 -63.95 -99.86 -142.74
CA GLN A 463 -64.21 -101.25 -143.17
C GLN A 463 -65.67 -101.56 -143.54
N GLN A 464 -66.66 -100.76 -143.15
CA GLN A 464 -68.06 -100.97 -143.57
C GLN A 464 -68.41 -100.30 -144.92
N VAL A 465 -67.60 -99.33 -145.37
CA VAL A 465 -67.87 -98.59 -146.61
C VAL A 465 -67.56 -99.41 -147.87
N THR A 466 -66.56 -100.31 -147.82
CA THR A 466 -66.08 -101.06 -149.00
C THR A 466 -66.98 -102.19 -149.48
N LEU A 467 -67.99 -102.62 -148.71
CA LEU A 467 -68.87 -103.75 -149.05
C LEU A 467 -70.28 -103.34 -149.51
N THR A 468 -70.59 -102.04 -149.57
CA THR A 468 -71.96 -101.54 -149.83
C THR A 468 -72.05 -100.66 -151.08
N ILE A 469 -71.13 -100.80 -152.04
CA ILE A 469 -71.11 -100.06 -153.32
C ILE A 469 -70.92 -101.01 -154.52
N ILE A 470 -71.68 -102.11 -154.55
CA ILE A 470 -71.89 -102.92 -155.76
C ILE A 470 -73.39 -103.19 -155.89
N LEU A 471 -74.06 -102.38 -156.72
CA LEU A 471 -75.50 -102.45 -157.09
C LEU A 471 -76.47 -102.01 -155.96
N LEU A 472 -77.56 -101.26 -156.20
CA LEU A 472 -77.96 -100.56 -157.44
C LEU A 472 -79.01 -99.45 -157.15
N PRO A 473 -78.73 -98.18 -157.49
CA PRO A 473 -79.77 -97.17 -157.66
C PRO A 473 -79.93 -96.78 -159.15
N LEU A 474 -80.61 -97.64 -159.93
CA LEU A 474 -81.36 -97.19 -161.11
C LEU A 474 -82.85 -97.05 -160.75
N PHE A 475 -83.08 -96.13 -159.82
CA PHE A 475 -84.29 -95.30 -159.68
C PHE A 475 -83.77 -93.87 -159.39
N PHE A 476 -82.99 -93.31 -160.33
CA PHE A 476 -83.45 -92.42 -161.43
C PHE A 476 -83.92 -91.04 -160.91
N LEU A 477 -83.52 -89.89 -161.47
CA LEU A 477 -82.37 -89.46 -162.30
C LEU A 477 -82.51 -87.92 -162.40
N PHE A 478 -81.42 -87.12 -162.34
CA PHE A 478 -81.47 -85.66 -162.01
C PHE A 478 -82.05 -85.40 -160.59
N CYS A 479 -81.88 -84.25 -159.91
CA CYS A 479 -81.08 -83.03 -160.10
C CYS A 479 -80.15 -82.85 -158.86
N HIS A 480 -79.00 -82.18 -158.93
CA HIS A 480 -78.29 -81.58 -160.07
C HIS A 480 -76.77 -81.79 -159.92
#